data_AF-A0A4D9ERM8-F1
#
_entry.id   AF-A0A4D9ERM8-F1
#
_cell.length_a   1.000
_cell.length_b   1.000
_cell.length_c   1.000
_cell.angle_alpha   90.00
_cell.angle_beta   90.00
_cell.angle_gamma   90.00
#
_symmetry.space_group_name_H-M   'P 1'
#
loop_
_entity.id
_entity.type
_entity.pdbx_description
1 polymer ?
#
loop_
_entity_poly.entity_id
_entity_poly.type
_entity_poly.pdbx_seq_one_letter_code
_entity_poly.pdbx_strand_id
1 'polypeptide(L)'
;MFSKEDCSVIVIRGSPSQGSDVDWDDLWDQFEERRYLSARKWKGGEDPYRLYAFNQRESERIPSDRAIRDTRHYRFLHPSHPLP
;
A
#
# COMPACT_ATOMS: atom_id res chain seq x y z
N MET A 1 -4.48 -21.13 4.38
CA MET A 1 -3.16 -21.11 3.72
C MET A 1 -3.24 -20.08 2.62
N PHE A 2 -2.73 -18.87 2.83
CA PHE A 2 -2.63 -17.87 1.76
C PHE A 2 -1.39 -18.22 0.93
N SER A 3 -1.58 -18.53 -0.34
CA SER A 3 -0.47 -18.84 -1.23
C SER A 3 0.36 -17.58 -1.43
N LYS A 4 1.69 -17.68 -1.41
CA LYS A 4 2.61 -16.53 -1.58
C LYS A 4 2.46 -15.85 -2.95
N GLU A 5 1.73 -16.49 -3.86
CA GLU A 5 1.54 -16.12 -5.26
C GLU A 5 0.45 -15.04 -5.47
N ASP A 6 -0.39 -14.78 -4.46
CA ASP A 6 -1.47 -13.78 -4.54
C ASP A 6 -1.04 -12.36 -4.12
N CYS A 7 0.17 -12.22 -3.56
CA CYS A 7 0.77 -10.93 -3.25
C CYS A 7 1.31 -10.30 -4.53
N SER A 8 0.49 -9.50 -5.22
CA SER A 8 0.98 -8.65 -6.31
C SER A 8 1.90 -7.57 -5.74
N VAL A 9 3.21 -7.83 -5.76
CA VAL A 9 4.22 -6.78 -5.58
C VAL A 9 4.15 -5.84 -6.78
N ILE A 10 3.89 -4.57 -6.51
CA ILE A 10 3.99 -3.50 -7.50
C ILE A 10 5.48 -3.29 -7.76
N VAL A 11 5.97 -3.76 -8.91
CA VAL A 11 7.33 -3.45 -9.37
C VAL A 11 7.29 -2.05 -9.95
N ILE A 12 7.65 -1.03 -9.16
CA ILE A 12 7.94 0.28 -9.72
C ILE A 12 9.25 0.15 -10.51
N ARG A 13 9.19 0.37 -11.83
CA ARG A 13 10.35 0.21 -12.71
C ARG A 13 11.31 1.39 -12.53
N GLY A 14 12.14 1.34 -11.50
CA GLY A 14 13.44 2.02 -11.49
C GLY A 14 14.51 0.97 -11.75
N SER A 15 15.29 1.09 -12.82
CA SER A 15 16.53 0.31 -12.94
C SER A 15 17.47 0.79 -11.82
N PRO A 16 17.79 -0.01 -10.80
CA PRO A 16 18.80 0.41 -9.84
C PRO A 16 20.13 0.36 -10.61
N SER A 17 20.62 1.54 -11.02
CA SER A 17 22.05 1.66 -11.30
C SER A 17 22.73 1.26 -9.99
N GLN A 18 23.53 0.20 -10.03
CA GLN A 18 24.18 -0.32 -8.84
C GLN A 18 24.99 0.82 -8.20
N GLY A 19 24.49 1.40 -7.11
CA GLY A 19 25.18 2.45 -6.36
C GLY A 19 24.46 3.80 -6.17
N SER A 20 23.22 4.00 -6.63
CA SER A 20 22.43 5.18 -6.20
C SER A 20 21.48 4.78 -5.07
N ASP A 21 21.51 5.52 -3.96
CA ASP A 21 20.42 5.52 -2.97
C ASP A 21 19.15 5.93 -3.74
N VAL A 22 18.33 4.94 -4.07
CA VAL A 22 17.05 5.18 -4.74
C VAL A 22 16.15 5.86 -3.73
N ASP A 23 15.77 7.11 -4.01
CA ASP A 23 14.77 7.81 -3.21
C ASP A 23 13.40 7.16 -3.47
N TRP A 24 12.92 6.42 -2.47
CA TRP A 24 11.64 5.73 -2.54
C TRP A 24 10.46 6.70 -2.51
N ASP A 25 10.63 7.90 -1.94
CA ASP A 25 9.59 8.92 -1.90
C ASP A 25 9.34 9.47 -3.31
N ASP A 26 10.42 9.84 -4.02
CA ASP A 26 10.35 10.27 -5.42
C ASP A 26 9.74 9.19 -6.33
N LEU A 27 10.06 7.92 -6.07
CA LEU A 27 9.55 6.78 -6.85
C LEU A 27 8.06 6.52 -6.59
N TRP A 28 7.61 6.72 -5.34
CA TRP A 28 6.21 6.62 -4.96
C TRP A 28 5.37 7.74 -5.55
N ASP A 29 5.90 8.97 -5.58
CA ASP A 29 5.20 10.13 -6.14
C ASP A 29 4.93 9.99 -7.65
N GLN A 30 5.78 9.23 -8.36
CA GLN A 30 5.64 8.95 -9.79
C GLN A 30 4.69 7.79 -10.12
N PHE A 31 4.17 7.08 -9.11
CA PHE A 31 3.33 5.90 -9.34
C PHE A 31 1.90 6.27 -9.79
N GLU A 32 1.48 5.78 -10.96
CA GLU A 32 0.12 5.94 -11.49
C GLU A 32 -0.92 5.04 -10.78
N GLU A 33 -1.21 5.33 -9.51
CA GLU A 33 -2.09 4.53 -8.66
C GLU A 33 -3.47 4.25 -9.29
N ARG A 34 -4.13 5.29 -9.80
CA ARG A 34 -5.46 5.18 -10.41
C ARG A 34 -5.51 4.17 -11.54
N ARG A 35 -4.47 4.15 -12.38
CA ARG A 35 -4.38 3.22 -13.51
C ARG A 35 -4.21 1.79 -13.01
N TYR A 36 -3.35 1.59 -12.01
CA TYR A 36 -3.12 0.29 -11.40
C TYR A 36 -4.38 -0.29 -10.76
N LEU A 37 -5.09 0.49 -9.93
CA LEU A 37 -6.30 0.03 -9.26
C LEU A 37 -7.45 -0.23 -10.25
N SER A 38 -7.54 0.56 -11.33
CA SER A 38 -8.61 0.39 -12.33
C SER A 38 -8.59 -0.96 -13.05
N ALA A 39 -7.41 -1.56 -13.22
CA ALA A 39 -7.24 -2.84 -13.91
C ALA A 39 -7.82 -4.04 -13.15
N ARG A 40 -7.93 -3.93 -11.81
CA ARG A 40 -8.41 -5.01 -10.93
C ARG A 40 -9.66 -4.61 -10.14
N LYS A 41 -10.34 -3.56 -10.57
CA LYS A 41 -11.50 -3.01 -9.88
C LYS A 41 -12.61 -4.04 -9.76
N TRP A 42 -13.17 -4.14 -8.55
CA TRP A 42 -14.35 -4.93 -8.25
C TRP A 42 -15.49 -4.58 -9.20
N LYS A 43 -16.10 -5.61 -9.78
CA LYS A 43 -17.22 -5.49 -10.72
C LYS A 43 -18.54 -5.55 -9.96
N GLY A 44 -19.43 -4.60 -10.26
CA GLY A 44 -20.77 -4.55 -9.68
C GLY A 44 -21.53 -5.86 -9.88
N GLY A 45 -22.05 -6.43 -8.79
CA GLY A 45 -22.80 -7.68 -8.80
C GLY A 45 -22.01 -8.94 -8.40
N GLU A 46 -20.69 -8.84 -8.23
CA GLU A 46 -19.89 -9.92 -7.65
C GLU A 46 -19.83 -9.82 -6.12
N ASP A 47 -19.68 -10.95 -5.41
CA ASP A 47 -19.45 -10.96 -3.96
C ASP A 47 -18.11 -10.26 -3.64
N PRO A 48 -18.09 -9.20 -2.79
CA PRO A 48 -16.87 -8.48 -2.43
C PRO A 48 -15.85 -9.28 -1.62
N TYR A 49 -16.19 -10.49 -1.15
CA TYR A 49 -15.28 -11.40 -0.44
C TYR A 49 -14.83 -12.60 -1.29
N ARG A 50 -15.22 -12.66 -2.57
CA ARG A 50 -14.98 -13.83 -3.44
C ARG A 50 -13.51 -14.20 -3.60
N LEU A 51 -12.63 -13.20 -3.69
CA LEU A 51 -11.19 -13.41 -3.88
C LEU A 51 -10.41 -13.40 -2.57
N TYR A 52 -10.89 -12.66 -1.57
CA TYR A 52 -10.16 -12.39 -0.34
C TYR A 52 -11.06 -12.44 0.88
N ALA A 53 -10.50 -12.79 2.02
CA ALA A 53 -11.21 -12.78 3.31
C ALA A 53 -11.43 -11.35 3.88
N PHE A 54 -11.36 -10.31 3.04
CA PHE A 54 -11.64 -8.92 3.36
C PHE A 54 -12.54 -8.31 2.29
N ASN A 55 -13.19 -7.18 2.59
CA ASN A 55 -14.14 -6.54 1.68
C ASN A 55 -13.41 -5.78 0.58
N GLN A 56 -13.27 -6.40 -0.60
CA GLN A 56 -12.55 -5.82 -1.73
C GLN A 56 -13.15 -4.49 -2.17
N ARG A 57 -14.48 -4.39 -2.25
CA ARG A 57 -15.18 -3.18 -2.69
C ARG A 57 -14.89 -1.99 -1.78
N GLU A 58 -14.85 -2.21 -0.46
CA GLU A 58 -14.58 -1.14 0.49
C GLU A 58 -13.09 -0.74 0.49
N SER A 59 -12.18 -1.72 0.38
CA SER A 59 -10.74 -1.44 0.27
C SER A 59 -10.41 -0.61 -0.97
N GLU A 60 -10.99 -0.91 -2.13
CA GLU A 60 -10.75 -0.17 -3.38
C GLU A 60 -11.37 1.24 -3.40
N ARG A 61 -12.30 1.53 -2.49
CA ARG A 61 -12.93 2.85 -2.37
C ARG A 61 -12.01 3.85 -1.65
N ILE A 62 -11.09 3.35 -0.83
CA ILE A 62 -10.21 4.14 0.02
C ILE A 62 -8.86 4.33 -0.71
N PRO A 63 -8.32 5.56 -0.78
CA PRO A 63 -7.02 5.81 -1.42
C PRO A 63 -5.87 5.23 -0.59
N SER A 64 -4.72 4.90 -1.21
CA SER A 64 -3.61 4.24 -0.50
C SER A 64 -2.96 5.13 0.57
N ASP A 65 -2.96 6.44 0.35
CA ASP A 65 -2.40 7.48 1.23
C ASP A 65 -3.39 8.00 2.29
N ARG A 66 -4.49 7.28 2.52
CA ARG A 66 -5.54 7.73 3.45
C ARG A 66 -4.98 8.04 4.84
N ALA A 67 -5.34 9.21 5.38
CA ALA A 67 -5.00 9.57 6.74
C ALA A 67 -5.61 8.56 7.74
N ILE A 68 -4.76 7.99 8.60
CA ILE A 68 -5.17 7.11 9.70
C ILE A 68 -4.90 7.86 11.01
N ARG A 69 -5.87 7.81 11.93
CA ARG A 69 -5.69 8.35 13.29
C ARG A 69 -4.49 7.65 13.94
N ASP A 70 -3.59 8.45 14.49
CA ASP A 70 -2.51 7.92 15.31
C ASP A 70 -3.08 7.29 16.59
N THR A 71 -2.90 5.99 16.75
CA THR A 71 -3.29 5.24 17.95
C THR A 71 -2.07 4.77 18.76
N ARG A 72 -0.88 5.33 18.49
CA ARG A 72 0.33 4.99 19.23
C ARG A 72 0.20 5.44 20.68
N HIS A 73 0.76 4.65 21.58
CA HIS A 73 0.87 5.02 22.99
C HIS A 73 1.66 6.33 23.12
N TYR A 74 1.29 7.21 24.04
CA TYR A 74 1.91 8.55 24.17
C TYR A 74 3.44 8.50 24.33
N ARG A 75 3.98 7.44 24.95
CA ARG A 75 5.44 7.19 25.05
C ARG A 75 6.13 7.02 23.69
N PHE A 76 5.42 6.66 22.63
CA PHE A 76 5.98 6.54 21.28
C PHE A 76 5.51 7.65 20.34
N LEU A 77 4.77 8.62 20.88
CA LEU A 77 4.30 9.78 20.13
C LEU A 77 5.41 10.86 20.00
N HIS A 78 6.44 10.78 20.85
CA HIS A 78 7.54 11.74 20.86
C HIS A 78 8.71 11.25 19.98
N PRO A 79 9.16 12.05 18.99
CA PRO A 79 10.37 11.77 18.18
C PRO A 79 11.68 11.72 18.98
N SER A 80 11.63 12.10 20.26
CA SER A 80 12.78 12.29 21.14
C SER A 80 12.62 11.52 22.44
N HIS A 81 12.37 10.21 22.37
CA HIS A 81 12.76 9.35 23.47
C HIS A 81 14.27 9.13 23.36
N PRO A 82 15.12 9.75 24.21
CA PRO A 82 16.52 9.40 24.24
C PRO A 82 16.59 7.96 24.74
N LEU A 83 17.29 7.12 23.98
CA LEU A 83 17.67 5.78 24.44
C LEU A 83 18.51 5.94 25.73
N PRO A 84 18.43 4.99 26.68
CA PRO A 84 19.28 5.00 27.86
C PRO A 84 20.77 4.95 27.51
#